data_AF-A0A4R2GY66-F1
#
_entry.id   AF-A0A4R2GY66-F1
#
_cell.length_a   1.000
_cell.length_b   1.000
_cell.length_c   1.000
_cell.angle_alpha   90.00
_cell.angle_beta   90.00
_cell.angle_gamma   90.00
#
_symmetry.space_group_name_H-M   'P 1'
#
loop_
_entity.id
_entity.type
_entity.pdbx_description
1 polymer ?
#
loop_
_entity_poly.entity_id
_entity_poly.type
_entity_poly.pdbx_seq_one_letter_code
_entity_poly.pdbx_strand_id
1 'polypeptide(L)'
;MNDSNFDYDLGETSEEKRAALSYLSEAFAEAQLDGLDGDCVAHAALFTAFRELVDAYGEEAVATFAESLPARVRSGGFSTGRRH
;
A
#
# COMPACT_ATOMS: atom_id res chain seq x y z
N MET A 1 -16.94 30.95 22.35
CA MET A 1 -16.14 30.97 21.11
C MET A 1 -14.73 30.57 21.47
N ASN A 2 -14.38 29.31 21.24
CA ASN A 2 -13.13 28.93 20.57
C ASN A 2 -13.23 27.44 20.24
N ASP A 3 -13.89 27.17 19.12
CA ASP A 3 -13.82 25.91 18.39
C ASP A 3 -12.35 25.55 18.17
N SER A 4 -11.86 24.51 18.83
CA SER A 4 -10.55 23.92 18.58
C SER A 4 -10.78 22.49 18.13
N ASN A 5 -11.29 22.44 16.91
CA ASN A 5 -11.39 21.34 15.98
C ASN A 5 -10.11 20.47 15.95
N PHE A 6 -10.05 19.43 16.79
CA PHE A 6 -8.99 18.41 16.78
C PHE A 6 -9.59 17.05 16.38
N ASP A 7 -10.19 17.00 15.19
CA ASP A 7 -10.79 15.76 14.64
C ASP A 7 -10.46 15.51 13.15
N TYR A 8 -9.45 16.19 12.60
CA TYR A 8 -9.09 16.07 11.17
C TYR A 8 -7.65 15.59 11.04
N ASP A 9 -7.45 14.26 11.04
CA ASP A 9 -6.23 13.62 10.47
C ASP A 9 -6.39 12.08 10.31
N LEU A 10 -7.18 11.44 11.17
CA LEU A 10 -7.41 9.99 11.11
C LEU A 10 -8.36 9.57 9.97
N GLY A 11 -9.19 10.49 9.46
CA GLY A 11 -10.10 10.26 8.33
C GLY A 11 -9.46 10.52 6.97
N GLU A 12 -8.70 11.62 6.84
CA GLU A 12 -8.06 12.04 5.58
C GLU A 12 -6.99 11.04 5.13
N THR A 13 -6.17 10.52 6.05
CA THR A 13 -5.19 9.46 5.74
C THR A 13 -5.85 8.15 5.27
N SER A 14 -7.09 7.88 5.66
CA SER A 14 -7.84 6.70 5.24
C SER A 14 -8.49 6.91 3.87
N GLU A 15 -9.08 8.09 3.62
CA GLU A 15 -9.69 8.44 2.34
C GLU A 15 -8.66 8.64 1.24
N GLU A 16 -7.57 9.36 1.50
CA GLU A 16 -6.46 9.55 0.56
C GLU A 16 -5.82 8.20 0.21
N LYS A 17 -5.55 7.36 1.22
CA LYS A 17 -5.04 6.00 1.00
C LYS A 17 -6.00 5.13 0.22
N ARG A 18 -7.32 5.27 0.44
CA ARG A 18 -8.34 4.53 -0.31
C ARG A 18 -8.41 5.00 -1.77
N ALA A 19 -8.30 6.30 -2.00
CA ALA A 19 -8.25 6.87 -3.34
C ALA A 19 -6.99 6.39 -4.08
N ALA A 20 -5.81 6.46 -3.45
CA ALA A 20 -4.56 5.95 -4.01
C ALA A 20 -4.64 4.45 -4.36
N LEU A 21 -5.25 3.63 -3.48
CA LEU A 21 -5.50 2.22 -3.76
C LEU A 21 -6.46 2.00 -4.94
N SER A 22 -7.47 2.85 -5.11
CA SER A 22 -8.35 2.80 -6.29
C SER A 22 -7.57 3.07 -7.56
N TYR A 23 -6.77 4.15 -7.60
CA TYR A 23 -5.91 4.48 -8.73
C TYR A 23 -4.93 3.36 -9.09
N LEU A 24 -4.29 2.77 -8.08
CA LEU A 24 -3.40 1.63 -8.30
C LEU A 24 -4.16 0.40 -8.81
N SER A 25 -5.37 0.15 -8.32
CA SER A 25 -6.19 -0.98 -8.77
C SER A 25 -6.61 -0.82 -10.23
N GLU A 26 -6.97 0.40 -10.64
CA GLU A 26 -7.28 0.75 -12.02
C GLU A 26 -6.05 0.58 -12.92
N ALA A 27 -4.89 1.11 -12.51
CA ALA A 27 -3.63 0.95 -13.25
C ALA A 27 -3.23 -0.52 -13.42
N PHE A 28 -3.47 -1.37 -12.42
CA PHE A 28 -3.24 -2.81 -12.52
C PHE A 28 -4.20 -3.48 -13.51
N ALA A 29 -5.49 -3.07 -13.50
CA ALA A 29 -6.47 -3.58 -14.45
C ALA A 29 -6.10 -3.20 -15.89
N GLU A 30 -5.68 -1.96 -16.12
CA GLU A 30 -5.20 -1.49 -17.42
C GLU A 30 -3.95 -2.24 -17.88
N ALA A 31 -2.94 -2.39 -17.00
CA ALA A 31 -1.74 -3.15 -17.31
C ALA A 31 -2.06 -4.59 -17.74
N GLN A 32 -3.06 -5.22 -17.09
CA GLN A 32 -3.50 -6.55 -17.46
C GLN A 32 -4.22 -6.59 -18.82
N LEU A 33 -4.98 -5.55 -19.15
CA LEU A 33 -5.63 -5.40 -20.47
C LEU A 33 -4.60 -5.20 -21.59
N ASP A 34 -3.49 -4.52 -21.31
CA ASP A 34 -2.36 -4.34 -22.22
C ASP A 34 -1.52 -5.64 -22.40
N GLY A 35 -1.89 -6.71 -21.69
CA GLY A 35 -1.26 -8.02 -21.79
C GLY A 35 -0.03 -8.19 -20.90
N LEU A 36 0.20 -7.29 -19.94
CA LEU A 36 1.24 -7.46 -18.94
C LEU A 36 0.83 -8.56 -17.94
N ASP A 37 1.81 -9.34 -17.50
CA ASP A 37 1.60 -10.34 -16.47
C ASP A 37 1.37 -9.67 -15.11
N GLY A 38 0.27 -10.02 -14.42
CA GLY A 38 -0.11 -9.44 -13.15
C GLY A 38 0.96 -9.59 -12.07
N ASP A 39 1.71 -10.70 -12.07
CA ASP A 39 2.82 -10.93 -11.15
C ASP A 39 3.98 -9.95 -11.41
N CYS A 40 4.27 -9.67 -12.68
CA CYS A 40 5.27 -8.67 -13.06
C CYS A 40 4.87 -7.26 -12.61
N VAL A 41 3.60 -6.88 -12.79
CA VAL A 41 3.07 -5.58 -12.35
C VAL A 41 3.12 -5.47 -10.82
N ALA A 42 2.76 -6.53 -10.09
CA ALA A 42 2.85 -6.58 -8.64
C ALA A 42 4.28 -6.38 -8.13
N HIS A 43 5.26 -7.04 -8.75
CA HIS A 43 6.68 -6.88 -8.40
C HIS A 43 7.17 -5.46 -8.68
N ALA A 44 6.80 -4.87 -9.82
CA ALA A 44 7.18 -3.50 -10.17
C ALA A 44 6.58 -2.47 -9.18
N ALA A 45 5.31 -2.66 -8.79
CA ALA A 45 4.65 -1.83 -7.81
C ALA A 45 5.30 -1.94 -6.43
N LEU A 46 5.66 -3.16 -6.00
CA LEU A 46 6.35 -3.39 -4.74
C LEU A 46 7.72 -2.71 -4.72
N PHE A 47 8.49 -2.83 -5.80
CA PHE A 47 9.77 -2.15 -5.93
C PHE A 47 9.63 -0.63 -5.85
N THR A 48 8.65 -0.07 -6.58
CA THR A 48 8.37 1.37 -6.56
C THR A 48 7.96 1.83 -5.17
N ALA A 49 7.07 1.08 -4.50
CA ALA A 49 6.64 1.39 -3.14
C ALA A 49 7.81 1.37 -2.15
N PHE A 50 8.70 0.37 -2.21
CA PHE A 50 9.88 0.35 -1.35
C PHE A 50 10.84 1.50 -1.64
N ARG A 51 11.02 1.88 -2.91
CA ARG A 51 11.86 3.04 -3.27
C ARG A 51 11.34 4.33 -2.65
N GLU A 52 10.05 4.61 -2.79
CA GLU A 52 9.42 5.81 -2.20
C GLU A 52 9.51 5.80 -0.66
N LEU A 53 9.34 4.63 -0.03
CA LEU A 53 9.52 4.51 1.42
C LEU A 53 10.97 4.76 1.85
N VAL A 54 11.95 4.27 1.08
CA VAL A 54 13.38 4.50 1.37
C VAL A 54 13.73 5.98 1.17
N ASP A 55 13.22 6.61 0.11
CA ASP A 55 13.44 8.03 -0.18
C ASP A 55 12.83 8.91 0.93
N ALA A 56 11.68 8.53 1.50
CA ALA A 56 10.99 9.30 2.55
C ALA A 56 11.54 9.05 3.97
N TYR A 57 11.91 7.81 4.31
CA TYR A 57 12.21 7.39 5.69
C TYR A 57 13.63 6.84 5.90
N GLY A 58 14.35 6.53 4.82
CA GLY A 58 15.69 5.93 4.86
C GLY A 58 15.68 4.39 4.90
N GLU A 59 16.80 3.79 4.48
CA GLU A 59 16.95 2.34 4.30
C GLU A 59 16.70 1.54 5.58
N GLU A 60 17.25 1.97 6.72
CA GLU A 60 17.12 1.25 8.01
C GLU A 60 15.69 1.21 8.55
N ALA A 61 14.95 2.32 8.38
CA ALA A 61 13.54 2.39 8.80
C ALA A 61 12.68 1.45 7.95
N VAL A 62 12.96 1.38 6.65
CA VAL A 62 12.25 0.49 5.71
C VAL A 62 12.63 -0.97 5.91
N ALA A 63 13.89 -1.27 6.23
CA ALA A 63 14.34 -2.61 6.58
C ALA A 63 13.58 -3.13 7.82
N THR A 64 13.50 -2.31 8.87
CA THR A 64 12.73 -2.62 10.08
C THR A 64 11.24 -2.85 9.77
N PHE A 65 10.66 -2.02 8.89
CA PHE A 65 9.28 -2.24 8.42
C PHE A 65 9.14 -3.58 7.67
N ALA A 66 10.09 -3.91 6.79
CA ALA A 66 10.08 -5.13 5.99
C ALA A 66 10.17 -6.41 6.83
N GLU A 67 10.88 -6.37 7.96
CA GLU A 67 10.94 -7.49 8.92
C GLU A 67 9.55 -7.90 9.46
N SER A 68 8.59 -6.96 9.50
CA SER A 68 7.22 -7.25 9.93
C SER A 68 6.36 -7.92 8.84
N LEU A 69 6.76 -7.85 7.57
CA LEU A 69 5.96 -8.33 6.44
C LEU A 69 5.76 -9.85 6.45
N PRO A 70 6.78 -10.71 6.69
CA PRO A 70 6.58 -12.16 6.74
C PRO A 70 5.53 -12.58 7.75
N ALA A 71 5.48 -11.92 8.92
CA ALA A 71 4.49 -12.19 9.94
C ALA A 71 3.08 -11.80 9.47
N ARG A 72 2.93 -10.64 8.82
CA ARG A 72 1.65 -10.16 8.24
C ARG A 72 1.15 -11.02 7.09
N VAL A 73 2.04 -11.53 6.24
CA VAL A 73 1.68 -12.46 5.16
C VAL A 73 1.15 -13.77 5.74
N ARG A 74 1.87 -14.35 6.72
CA ARG A 74 1.45 -15.61 7.36
C ARG A 74 0.16 -15.49 8.18
N SER A 75 -0.11 -14.32 8.74
CA SER A 75 -1.37 -14.06 9.45
C SER A 75 -2.57 -13.87 8.51
N GLY A 76 -2.35 -13.79 7.20
CA GLY A 76 -3.39 -13.57 6.21
C GLY A 76 -3.78 -12.10 6.04
N GLY A 77 -2.94 -11.15 6.50
CA GLY A 77 -3.21 -9.71 6.41
C GLY A 77 -3.34 -9.16 4.98
N PHE A 78 -3.00 -9.95 3.97
CA PHE A 78 -3.11 -9.62 2.54
C PHE A 78 -4.05 -10.57 1.78
N SER A 79 -4.66 -11.55 2.46
CA SER A 79 -5.59 -12.49 1.84
C SER A 79 -7.01 -11.92 1.89
N THR A 80 -7.59 -11.61 0.73
CA THR A 80 -8.98 -11.14 0.60
C THR A 80 -10.00 -12.27 0.42
N GLY A 81 -9.55 -13.52 0.23
CA GLY A 81 -10.40 -14.70 0.15
C GLY A 81 -10.59 -15.38 1.51
N ARG A 82 -11.81 -15.86 1.81
CA ARG A 82 -12.00 -16.85 2.88
C ARG A 82 -11.03 -18.00 2.61
N ARG A 83 -10.18 -18.29 3.58
CA ARG A 83 -9.37 -19.50 3.62
C ARG A 83 -10.33 -20.69 3.42
N HIS A 84 -10.19 -21.41 2.31
CA HIS A 84 -10.88 -22.68 2.11
C HIS A 84 -9.95 -23.83 2.51
#